data_AF-A0A1G1DA76-F1
#
_entry.id   AF-A0A1G1DA76-F1
#
_cell.length_a   1.000
_cell.length_b   1.000
_cell.length_c   1.000
_cell.angle_alpha   90.00
_cell.angle_beta   90.00
_cell.angle_gamma   90.00
#
_symmetry.space_group_name_H-M   'P 1'
#
loop_
_entity.id
_entity.type
_entity.pdbx_description
1 polymer ?
#
loop_
_entity_poly.entity_id
_entity_poly.type
_entity_poly.pdbx_seq_one_letter_code
_entity_poly.pdbx_strand_id
1 'polypeptide(L)'
;MNRKLIPELHDCLKLTTLQHNFSDFDRFLKYTPNTRTWKGVLQHHCKASKEGEESFPAWPTDIETLLLHIADGMSANFSRHTQNYKGETSFTLYKLWNSDALKEDKRLKEDKKIIELLKFYATDPTFEDLIKQYGYILKSRPEDAHAGMNITSLYTHLVLTGKFYRFFRTSHSLKIEEKEIIPAIEKVSDLRESKMRNWQIYLARCKFHFNQKPVRARDMNVFEHLGNTILQIEREFYDNLLFLNSNEVLIFFDDKSILEKIETIAKQNGLWLSATWVRKPLIEIKSSEPSKIAGNRSEHLYGILQSIISPPLCEICQMAPADKIWPSDYLKQFEEDTEVIDEGTENLCNNCFSIRNRPSKLKKLKKWTEAENVSVVWIKLNLNYDLLTKVLYKLYLDYLKKSNPKVRIEDAEVRFSLIYEFQQDYNEFLEELRNGLFESFGHDCVETILKDMFCLKIEKIRDVFKILNLLDKKLNSFFPEFKKLLEGPIMVSIACCNSKFPFFEVWRAIEEQAANLQILLVGHGRVETSFNYLEQILVAAKESYKKSALYKLAEISKLSEQLAELKFHDRTEKGDFESYEALKRNLLPLGMDFEGILTFAKFIGD
;
A
#
# COMPACT_ATOMS: atom_id res chain seq x y z
N MET A 1 -35.40 12.37 16.61
CA MET A 1 -34.76 11.12 16.15
C MET A 1 -33.53 10.90 17.02
N ASN A 2 -33.45 9.82 17.79
CA ASN A 2 -32.21 9.50 18.52
C ASN A 2 -31.12 9.16 17.51
N ARG A 3 -30.01 9.91 17.50
CA ARG A 3 -28.88 9.67 16.61
C ARG A 3 -28.24 8.31 16.96
N LYS A 4 -27.75 7.62 15.93
CA LYS A 4 -27.09 6.30 16.07
C LYS A 4 -25.74 6.47 16.76
N LEU A 5 -25.28 5.41 17.42
CA LEU A 5 -23.93 5.32 17.97
C LEU A 5 -22.88 5.50 16.86
N ILE A 6 -21.85 6.32 17.11
CA ILE A 6 -20.70 6.48 16.21
C ILE A 6 -19.51 5.72 16.81
N PRO A 7 -19.11 4.58 16.23
CA PRO A 7 -18.14 3.67 16.84
C PRO A 7 -16.73 4.27 16.94
N GLU A 8 -16.34 5.14 16.01
CA GLU A 8 -15.01 5.77 15.99
C GLU A 8 -14.78 6.76 17.14
N LEU A 9 -15.79 7.04 17.96
CA LEU A 9 -15.72 8.00 19.07
C LEU A 9 -15.57 7.33 20.44
N HIS A 10 -15.53 5.98 20.51
CA HIS A 10 -15.61 5.23 21.76
C HIS A 10 -14.43 5.45 22.73
N ASP A 11 -13.23 5.64 22.19
CA ASP A 11 -11.96 5.63 22.94
C ASP A 11 -11.45 7.05 23.25
N CYS A 12 -12.36 8.03 23.28
CA CYS A 12 -12.03 9.44 23.27
C CYS A 12 -11.24 9.93 24.48
N LEU A 13 -11.36 9.27 25.64
CA LEU A 13 -10.63 9.67 26.84
C LEU A 13 -9.12 9.47 26.71
N LYS A 14 -8.66 8.60 25.80
CA LYS A 14 -7.23 8.44 25.48
C LYS A 14 -6.59 9.71 24.88
N LEU A 15 -7.40 10.70 24.45
CA LEU A 15 -6.97 12.05 24.08
C LEU A 15 -6.50 12.89 25.28
N THR A 16 -6.82 12.47 26.49
CA THR A 16 -6.57 13.22 27.73
C THR A 16 -5.59 12.47 28.64
N THR A 17 -5.21 13.09 29.76
CA THR A 17 -4.45 12.41 30.82
C THR A 17 -5.31 11.57 31.76
N LEU A 18 -6.64 11.54 31.57
CA LEU A 18 -7.55 10.77 32.41
C LEU A 18 -7.32 9.27 32.25
N GLN A 19 -7.66 8.53 33.30
CA GLN A 19 -7.64 7.09 33.28
C GLN A 19 -8.76 6.57 32.38
N HIS A 20 -8.40 5.65 31.49
CA HIS A 20 -9.34 5.09 30.52
C HIS A 20 -10.48 4.29 31.16
N ASN A 21 -10.27 3.81 32.40
CA ASN A 21 -11.27 3.12 33.21
C ASN A 21 -12.17 4.07 34.02
N PHE A 22 -12.03 5.40 33.83
CA PHE A 22 -12.82 6.44 34.51
C PHE A 22 -12.54 6.63 36.01
N SER A 23 -11.46 6.07 36.58
CA SER A 23 -11.22 6.16 38.03
C SER A 23 -10.89 7.56 38.55
N ASP A 24 -10.48 8.49 37.68
CA ASP A 24 -10.23 9.90 38.01
C ASP A 24 -11.26 10.86 37.39
N PHE A 25 -12.43 10.34 36.99
CA PHE A 25 -13.46 11.10 36.26
C PHE A 25 -14.40 11.91 37.14
N ASP A 26 -14.43 11.68 38.47
CA ASP A 26 -15.42 12.28 39.40
C ASP A 26 -15.55 13.81 39.27
N ARG A 27 -14.42 14.50 39.11
CA ARG A 27 -14.38 15.97 38.97
C ARG A 27 -15.02 16.50 37.68
N PHE A 28 -15.30 15.63 36.70
CA PHE A 28 -15.92 15.98 35.42
C PHE A 28 -17.38 15.54 35.28
N LEU A 29 -17.96 14.86 36.28
CA LEU A 29 -19.33 14.31 36.22
C LEU A 29 -20.40 15.31 35.77
N LYS A 30 -20.29 16.58 36.17
CA LYS A 30 -21.25 17.63 35.76
C LYS A 30 -21.21 17.97 34.27
N TYR A 31 -20.18 17.55 33.56
CA TYR A 31 -19.99 17.78 32.12
C TYR A 31 -20.21 16.51 31.29
N THR A 32 -20.61 15.41 31.92
CA THR A 32 -20.84 14.13 31.23
C THR A 32 -21.86 14.29 30.11
N PRO A 33 -21.49 14.00 28.85
CA PRO A 33 -22.41 14.05 27.72
C PRO A 33 -23.57 13.06 27.88
N ASN A 34 -24.76 13.47 27.46
CA ASN A 34 -25.93 12.59 27.41
C ASN A 34 -26.29 12.26 25.95
N THR A 35 -25.35 11.63 25.24
CA THR A 35 -25.53 11.22 23.84
C THR A 35 -25.46 9.70 23.71
N ARG A 36 -26.00 9.16 22.60
CA ARG A 36 -25.91 7.72 22.33
C ARG A 36 -24.45 7.27 22.18
N THR A 37 -23.63 8.08 21.52
CA THR A 37 -22.20 7.83 21.37
C THR A 37 -21.47 7.80 22.72
N TRP A 38 -21.80 8.71 23.63
CA TRP A 38 -21.20 8.69 24.98
C TRP A 38 -21.58 7.45 25.80
N LYS A 39 -22.80 6.91 25.62
CA LYS A 39 -23.12 5.59 26.19
C LYS A 39 -22.19 4.49 25.66
N GLY A 40 -21.86 4.53 24.36
CA GLY A 40 -20.85 3.65 23.76
C GLY A 40 -19.46 3.81 24.40
N VAL A 41 -19.02 5.05 24.63
CA VAL A 41 -17.77 5.36 25.35
C VAL A 41 -17.75 4.69 26.73
N LEU A 42 -18.85 4.74 27.49
CA LEU A 42 -18.94 4.14 28.83
C LEU A 42 -19.05 2.60 28.82
N GLN A 43 -19.68 2.02 27.78
CA GLN A 43 -20.17 0.64 27.79
C GLN A 43 -19.40 -0.31 26.87
N HIS A 44 -18.39 0.12 26.11
CA HIS A 44 -17.71 -0.74 25.13
C HIS A 44 -16.66 -1.71 25.71
N HIS A 45 -16.48 -1.73 27.03
CA HIS A 45 -15.55 -2.64 27.70
C HIS A 45 -16.26 -3.64 28.63
N CYS A 46 -15.62 -4.78 28.82
CA CYS A 46 -16.08 -5.84 29.72
C CYS A 46 -14.86 -6.48 30.40
N LYS A 47 -14.44 -5.92 31.56
CA LYS A 47 -13.43 -6.54 32.43
C LYS A 47 -14.05 -6.80 33.79
N ALA A 48 -14.20 -8.08 34.15
CA ALA A 48 -14.42 -8.45 35.55
C ALA A 48 -13.23 -7.98 36.38
N SER A 49 -13.49 -7.28 37.48
CA SER A 49 -12.46 -6.92 38.46
C SER A 49 -11.78 -8.20 38.95
N LYS A 50 -10.52 -8.41 38.57
CA LYS A 50 -9.64 -9.31 39.33
C LYS A 50 -9.29 -8.60 40.64
N GLU A 51 -8.99 -9.35 41.71
CA GLU A 51 -8.52 -8.75 42.96
C GLU A 51 -7.35 -7.78 42.67
N GLY A 52 -7.57 -6.48 42.92
CA GLY A 52 -6.59 -5.41 42.68
C GLY A 52 -6.70 -4.64 41.35
N GLU A 53 -7.61 -4.99 40.42
CA GLU A 53 -7.87 -4.19 39.19
C GLU A 53 -9.18 -3.38 39.30
N GLU A 54 -9.12 -2.08 39.02
CA GLU A 54 -10.27 -1.18 38.95
C GLU A 54 -11.21 -1.54 37.80
N SER A 55 -12.51 -1.68 38.09
CA SER A 55 -13.55 -2.02 37.10
C SER A 55 -13.98 -0.81 36.26
N PHE A 56 -14.36 -1.06 35.01
CA PHE A 56 -15.03 -0.04 34.17
C PHE A 56 -16.41 0.33 34.73
N PRO A 57 -16.89 1.56 34.50
CA PRO A 57 -18.11 2.09 35.11
C PRO A 57 -19.39 1.44 34.56
N ALA A 58 -19.34 0.86 33.37
CA ALA A 58 -20.47 0.19 32.75
C ALA A 58 -19.99 -0.90 31.78
N TRP A 59 -20.92 -1.75 31.34
CA TRP A 59 -20.71 -2.83 30.39
C TRP A 59 -21.76 -2.76 29.27
N PRO A 60 -21.58 -3.50 28.16
CA PRO A 60 -22.57 -3.54 27.09
C PRO A 60 -23.95 -3.94 27.59
N THR A 61 -24.96 -3.16 27.23
CA THR A 61 -26.35 -3.38 27.63
C THR A 61 -27.29 -3.64 26.45
N ASP A 62 -26.80 -3.49 25.22
CA ASP A 62 -27.59 -3.62 24.00
C ASP A 62 -26.72 -4.07 22.82
N ILE A 63 -27.35 -4.35 21.68
CA ILE A 63 -26.68 -4.89 20.49
C ILE A 63 -25.58 -3.93 20.00
N GLU A 64 -25.83 -2.62 19.94
CA GLU A 64 -24.84 -1.70 19.38
C GLU A 64 -23.59 -1.62 20.28
N THR A 65 -23.76 -1.58 21.61
CA THR A 65 -22.62 -1.53 22.54
C THR A 65 -21.86 -2.85 22.61
N LEU A 66 -22.55 -3.99 22.43
CA LEU A 66 -21.90 -5.29 22.31
C LEU A 66 -21.11 -5.43 21.00
N LEU A 67 -21.69 -5.00 19.86
CA LEU A 67 -20.98 -4.99 18.59
C LEU A 67 -19.76 -4.07 18.63
N LEU A 68 -19.87 -2.92 19.29
CA LEU A 68 -18.72 -2.03 19.52
C LEU A 68 -17.64 -2.72 20.34
N HIS A 69 -18.00 -3.44 21.40
CA HIS A 69 -17.05 -4.21 22.22
C HIS A 69 -16.36 -5.35 21.43
N ILE A 70 -17.06 -6.00 20.50
CA ILE A 70 -16.45 -6.99 19.61
C ILE A 70 -15.50 -6.31 18.61
N ALA A 71 -15.92 -5.20 18.00
CA ALA A 71 -15.15 -4.46 17.01
C ALA A 71 -13.84 -3.86 17.57
N ASP A 72 -13.90 -3.25 18.75
CA ASP A 72 -12.73 -2.74 19.50
C ASP A 72 -11.68 -3.86 19.72
N GLY A 73 -12.14 -5.05 20.11
CA GLY A 73 -11.25 -6.19 20.27
C GLY A 73 -10.61 -6.72 18.98
N MET A 74 -11.23 -6.47 17.82
CA MET A 74 -10.72 -6.88 16.51
C MET A 74 -9.72 -5.87 15.92
N SER A 75 -9.88 -4.59 16.23
CA SER A 75 -8.94 -3.53 15.81
C SER A 75 -7.68 -3.47 16.67
N ALA A 76 -7.69 -4.09 17.85
CA ALA A 76 -6.57 -4.10 18.77
C ALA A 76 -5.30 -4.74 18.16
N ASN A 77 -4.17 -4.05 18.32
CA ASN A 77 -2.91 -4.44 17.69
C ASN A 77 -2.15 -5.57 18.39
N PHE A 78 -2.59 -6.03 19.57
CA PHE A 78 -1.80 -6.94 20.40
C PHE A 78 -2.49 -8.26 20.73
N SER A 79 -1.68 -9.31 20.85
CA SER A 79 -2.09 -10.60 21.38
C SER A 79 -1.97 -10.63 22.91
N ARG A 80 -2.59 -11.65 23.53
CA ARG A 80 -2.39 -11.92 24.98
C ARG A 80 -0.92 -12.25 25.28
N HIS A 81 -0.14 -12.74 24.31
CA HIS A 81 1.29 -13.08 24.51
C HIS A 81 2.16 -11.83 24.60
N THR A 82 1.96 -10.84 23.73
CA THR A 82 2.65 -9.54 23.79
C THR A 82 2.39 -8.79 25.10
N GLN A 83 1.22 -8.97 25.72
CA GLN A 83 0.87 -8.29 26.97
C GLN A 83 1.76 -8.70 28.17
N ASN A 84 2.42 -9.86 28.10
CA ASN A 84 3.34 -10.31 29.15
C ASN A 84 4.67 -9.54 29.16
N TYR A 85 4.94 -8.77 28.10
CA TYR A 85 6.19 -8.04 27.89
C TYR A 85 5.99 -6.53 27.86
N LYS A 86 4.89 -6.03 28.44
CA LYS A 86 4.62 -4.60 28.57
C LYS A 86 5.82 -3.89 29.17
N GLY A 87 6.43 -3.01 28.36
CA GLY A 87 7.46 -2.10 28.84
C GLY A 87 6.86 -0.95 29.65
N GLU A 88 7.71 0.02 30.01
CA GLU A 88 7.27 1.24 30.67
C GLU A 88 6.27 2.03 29.82
N THR A 89 5.46 2.85 30.50
CA THR A 89 4.45 3.66 29.84
C THR A 89 5.09 4.67 28.88
N SER A 90 4.67 4.65 27.62
CA SER A 90 5.08 5.56 26.57
C SER A 90 3.86 6.08 25.81
N PHE A 91 3.60 7.38 25.90
CA PHE A 91 2.46 8.04 25.25
C PHE A 91 2.77 8.56 23.84
N THR A 92 3.92 8.18 23.28
CA THR A 92 4.36 8.54 21.93
C THR A 92 4.29 7.33 21.00
N LEU A 93 3.81 7.56 19.78
CA LEU A 93 3.72 6.52 18.76
C LEU A 93 5.13 6.16 18.24
N TYR A 94 5.47 4.88 18.28
CA TYR A 94 6.69 4.32 17.72
C TYR A 94 6.39 3.67 16.37
N LYS A 95 6.59 4.42 15.27
CA LYS A 95 6.43 3.86 13.92
C LYS A 95 7.63 2.97 13.61
N LEU A 96 7.39 1.66 13.39
CA LEU A 96 8.46 0.68 13.19
C LEU A 96 9.39 1.01 12.02
N TRP A 97 8.88 1.66 10.98
CA TRP A 97 9.64 2.06 9.79
C TRP A 97 10.26 3.46 9.90
N ASN A 98 9.87 4.25 10.91
CA ASN A 98 10.35 5.60 11.17
C ASN A 98 10.26 5.95 12.67
N SER A 99 11.19 5.38 13.44
CA SER A 99 11.16 5.47 14.90
C SER A 99 11.34 6.88 15.47
N ASP A 100 11.86 7.82 14.68
CA ASP A 100 12.13 9.18 15.09
C ASP A 100 11.01 10.18 14.76
N ALA A 101 9.96 9.76 14.04
CA ALA A 101 8.93 10.66 13.52
C ALA A 101 8.13 11.42 14.60
N LEU A 102 7.88 10.78 15.75
CA LEU A 102 6.97 11.30 16.77
C LEU A 102 7.54 11.11 18.18
N LYS A 103 7.86 12.22 18.85
CA LYS A 103 8.53 12.21 20.17
C LYS A 103 7.79 12.99 21.26
N GLU A 104 6.61 13.54 20.98
CA GLU A 104 5.89 14.41 21.90
C GLU A 104 4.52 13.85 22.29
N ASP A 105 4.21 13.87 23.59
CA ASP A 105 2.87 13.58 24.12
C ASP A 105 1.97 14.82 24.00
N LYS A 106 1.04 14.77 23.04
CA LYS A 106 0.12 15.85 22.69
C LYS A 106 -1.25 15.77 23.38
N ARG A 107 -1.42 14.91 24.38
CA ARG A 107 -2.70 14.76 25.09
C ARG A 107 -3.14 16.04 25.80
N LEU A 108 -4.45 16.18 25.99
CA LEU A 108 -5.06 17.27 26.73
C LEU A 108 -4.78 17.10 28.23
N LYS A 109 -4.00 18.01 28.81
CA LYS A 109 -3.59 17.97 30.22
C LYS A 109 -4.40 18.90 31.12
N GLU A 110 -4.87 20.01 30.56
CA GLU A 110 -5.61 21.02 31.31
C GLU A 110 -7.09 20.65 31.46
N ASP A 111 -7.65 20.78 32.66
CA ASP A 111 -9.07 20.54 32.94
C ASP A 111 -9.99 21.34 32.00
N LYS A 112 -9.62 22.58 31.65
CA LYS A 112 -10.38 23.40 30.69
C LYS A 112 -10.49 22.71 29.33
N LYS A 113 -9.40 22.10 28.83
CA LYS A 113 -9.37 21.39 27.56
C LYS A 113 -10.13 20.08 27.59
N ILE A 114 -10.11 19.39 28.72
CA ILE A 114 -10.93 18.19 28.95
C ILE A 114 -12.41 18.57 28.96
N ILE A 115 -12.80 19.65 29.63
CA ILE A 115 -14.17 20.16 29.61
C ILE A 115 -14.60 20.56 28.20
N GLU A 116 -13.72 21.20 27.41
CA GLU A 116 -13.97 21.50 25.99
C GLU A 116 -14.23 20.21 25.18
N LEU A 117 -13.46 19.14 25.40
CA LEU A 117 -13.69 17.83 24.78
C LEU A 117 -15.04 17.23 25.18
N LEU A 118 -15.40 17.25 26.46
CA LEU A 118 -16.69 16.74 26.92
C LEU A 118 -17.87 17.54 26.33
N LYS A 119 -17.75 18.88 26.30
CA LYS A 119 -18.74 19.74 25.63
C LYS A 119 -18.84 19.45 24.14
N PHE A 120 -17.73 19.17 23.46
CA PHE A 120 -17.72 18.73 22.07
C PHE A 120 -18.50 17.41 21.91
N TYR A 121 -18.32 16.41 22.78
CA TYR A 121 -19.10 15.17 22.72
C TYR A 121 -20.59 15.38 23.04
N ALA A 122 -20.93 16.40 23.82
CA ALA A 122 -22.31 16.78 24.11
C ALA A 122 -23.04 17.38 22.90
N THR A 123 -22.32 17.86 21.87
CA THR A 123 -22.94 18.30 20.59
C THR A 123 -23.23 17.14 19.63
N ASP A 124 -22.92 15.90 20.03
CA ASP A 124 -23.10 14.68 19.24
C ASP A 124 -22.34 14.76 17.88
N PRO A 125 -21.01 14.88 17.92
CA PRO A 125 -20.19 15.18 16.74
C PRO A 125 -20.02 13.97 15.82
N THR A 126 -19.69 14.22 14.55
CA THR A 126 -19.31 13.16 13.60
C THR A 126 -17.83 12.75 13.79
N PHE A 127 -17.42 11.66 13.13
CA PHE A 127 -16.01 11.28 13.12
C PHE A 127 -15.16 12.31 12.36
N GLU A 128 -15.69 12.87 11.27
CA GLU A 128 -15.06 13.95 10.52
C GLU A 128 -14.82 15.20 11.40
N ASP A 129 -15.79 15.56 12.25
CA ASP A 129 -15.64 16.65 13.21
C ASP A 129 -14.50 16.36 14.21
N LEU A 130 -14.42 15.11 14.71
CA LEU A 130 -13.36 14.69 15.62
C LEU A 130 -11.99 14.78 14.96
N ILE A 131 -11.85 14.31 13.71
CA ILE A 131 -10.58 14.40 12.95
C ILE A 131 -10.19 15.86 12.72
N LYS A 132 -11.14 16.72 12.35
CA LYS A 132 -10.88 18.14 12.12
C LYS A 132 -10.36 18.83 13.38
N GLN A 133 -10.91 18.52 14.55
CA GLN A 133 -10.57 19.19 15.80
C GLN A 133 -9.39 18.55 16.56
N TYR A 134 -9.29 17.22 16.56
CA TYR A 134 -8.35 16.46 17.40
C TYR A 134 -7.49 15.46 16.61
N GLY A 135 -7.56 15.44 15.27
CA GLY A 135 -6.83 14.50 14.43
C GLY A 135 -5.31 14.50 14.63
N TYR A 136 -4.73 15.65 14.96
CA TYR A 136 -3.29 15.75 15.25
C TYR A 136 -2.88 14.96 16.52
N ILE A 137 -3.76 14.87 17.52
CA ILE A 137 -3.53 14.05 18.73
C ILE A 137 -3.77 12.58 18.39
N LEU A 138 -4.87 12.27 17.70
CA LEU A 138 -5.24 10.90 17.33
C LEU A 138 -4.15 10.19 16.52
N LYS A 139 -3.49 10.92 15.61
CA LYS A 139 -2.39 10.40 14.80
C LYS A 139 -1.06 10.27 15.56
N SER A 140 -0.85 11.02 16.65
CA SER A 140 0.41 11.00 17.40
C SER A 140 0.39 10.11 18.64
N ARG A 141 -0.80 9.91 19.22
CA ARG A 141 -1.03 9.08 20.40
C ARG A 141 -1.16 7.62 19.99
N PRO A 142 -0.41 6.69 20.60
CA PRO A 142 -0.59 5.27 20.31
C PRO A 142 -1.92 4.75 20.87
N GLU A 143 -2.43 3.64 20.36
CA GLU A 143 -3.62 2.97 20.89
C GLU A 143 -3.37 2.43 22.31
N ASP A 144 -2.26 1.71 22.50
CA ASP A 144 -1.75 1.24 23.79
C ASP A 144 -0.49 2.05 24.17
N ALA A 145 -0.44 2.55 25.41
CA ALA A 145 0.62 3.43 25.90
C ALA A 145 1.79 2.69 26.56
N HIS A 146 2.15 1.48 26.14
CA HIS A 146 3.31 0.77 26.69
C HIS A 146 4.39 0.60 25.62
N ALA A 147 5.66 0.76 26.00
CA ALA A 147 6.76 0.44 25.11
C ALA A 147 6.68 -1.02 24.65
N GLY A 148 6.87 -1.25 23.34
CA GLY A 148 6.60 -2.54 22.69
C GLY A 148 5.15 -2.71 22.22
N MET A 149 4.23 -1.84 22.65
CA MET A 149 2.81 -1.84 22.26
C MET A 149 2.34 -0.49 21.72
N ASN A 150 3.21 0.50 21.64
CA ASN A 150 2.89 1.83 21.16
C ASN A 150 3.16 1.99 19.65
N ILE A 151 2.86 0.99 18.82
CA ILE A 151 3.26 0.94 17.39
C ILE A 151 2.14 1.28 16.39
N THR A 152 0.91 1.42 16.86
CA THR A 152 -0.26 1.82 16.05
C THR A 152 -0.94 3.01 16.69
N SER A 153 -1.37 3.96 15.85
CA SER A 153 -2.03 5.18 16.35
C SER A 153 -3.43 4.89 16.87
N LEU A 154 -3.90 5.75 17.78
CA LEU A 154 -5.29 5.76 18.20
C LEU A 154 -6.22 6.01 17.01
N TYR A 155 -5.81 6.87 16.07
CA TYR A 155 -6.55 7.09 14.81
C TYR A 155 -6.82 5.78 14.06
N THR A 156 -5.79 4.97 13.82
CA THR A 156 -5.92 3.70 13.09
C THR A 156 -6.84 2.72 13.82
N HIS A 157 -6.73 2.63 15.15
CA HIS A 157 -7.63 1.80 15.97
C HIS A 157 -9.10 2.21 15.81
N LEU A 158 -9.39 3.51 15.90
CA LEU A 158 -10.75 4.03 15.77
C LEU A 158 -11.34 3.74 14.38
N VAL A 159 -10.57 3.98 13.31
CA VAL A 159 -11.00 3.70 11.93
C VAL A 159 -11.33 2.22 11.74
N LEU A 160 -10.44 1.32 12.18
CA LEU A 160 -10.69 -0.13 12.07
C LEU A 160 -11.86 -0.59 12.93
N THR A 161 -12.02 -0.02 14.14
CA THR A 161 -13.19 -0.29 14.98
C THR A 161 -14.48 0.08 14.24
N GLY A 162 -14.50 1.23 13.58
CA GLY A 162 -15.65 1.66 12.78
C GLY A 162 -15.98 0.72 11.63
N LYS A 163 -14.95 0.30 10.88
CA LYS A 163 -15.09 -0.69 9.81
C LYS A 163 -15.67 -2.02 10.31
N PHE A 164 -15.07 -2.61 11.35
CA PHE A 164 -15.57 -3.86 11.93
C PHE A 164 -16.99 -3.72 12.50
N TYR A 165 -17.27 -2.63 13.20
CA TYR A 165 -18.60 -2.36 13.76
C TYR A 165 -19.67 -2.33 12.66
N ARG A 166 -19.44 -1.58 11.58
CA ARG A 166 -20.38 -1.49 10.47
C ARG A 166 -20.54 -2.82 9.76
N PHE A 167 -19.44 -3.54 9.53
CA PHE A 167 -19.48 -4.90 8.98
C PHE A 167 -20.38 -5.83 9.80
N PHE A 168 -20.19 -5.90 11.12
CA PHE A 168 -21.03 -6.75 11.97
C PHE A 168 -22.49 -6.31 11.96
N ARG A 169 -22.75 -5.00 11.95
CA ARG A 169 -24.09 -4.43 11.93
C ARG A 169 -24.85 -4.75 10.64
N THR A 170 -24.17 -4.78 9.49
CA THR A 170 -24.78 -5.03 8.18
C THR A 170 -24.75 -6.50 7.77
N SER A 171 -24.08 -7.35 8.55
CA SER A 171 -23.94 -8.76 8.25
C SER A 171 -25.29 -9.51 8.34
N HIS A 172 -25.51 -10.41 7.38
CA HIS A 172 -26.70 -11.26 7.37
C HIS A 172 -26.51 -12.54 8.20
N SER A 173 -25.26 -12.95 8.42
CA SER A 173 -24.92 -14.21 9.10
C SER A 173 -24.42 -14.02 10.53
N LEU A 174 -23.85 -12.86 10.86
CA LEU A 174 -23.25 -12.55 12.16
C LEU A 174 -24.24 -11.83 13.07
N LYS A 175 -25.36 -12.49 13.38
CA LYS A 175 -26.47 -11.88 14.12
C LYS A 175 -26.37 -12.09 15.64
N ILE A 176 -26.90 -11.09 16.35
CA ILE A 176 -27.16 -11.12 17.79
C ILE A 176 -28.64 -10.76 17.98
N GLU A 177 -29.36 -11.60 18.71
CA GLU A 177 -30.74 -11.31 19.11
C GLU A 177 -30.76 -10.55 20.43
N GLU A 178 -31.68 -9.59 20.61
CA GLU A 178 -31.73 -8.74 21.81
C GLU A 178 -31.82 -9.55 23.11
N LYS A 179 -32.58 -10.65 23.10
CA LYS A 179 -32.74 -11.56 24.23
C LYS A 179 -31.46 -12.27 24.67
N GLU A 180 -30.44 -12.33 23.80
CA GLU A 180 -29.14 -12.91 24.15
C GLU A 180 -28.35 -11.99 25.09
N ILE A 181 -28.66 -10.68 25.09
CA ILE A 181 -27.92 -9.68 25.85
C ILE A 181 -28.50 -9.59 27.24
N ILE A 182 -27.87 -10.31 28.16
CA ILE A 182 -28.12 -10.17 29.60
C ILE A 182 -27.11 -9.15 30.12
N PRO A 183 -27.53 -7.98 30.65
CA PRO A 183 -26.65 -6.92 31.11
C PRO A 183 -25.98 -7.27 32.46
N ALA A 184 -25.23 -8.36 32.47
CA ALA A 184 -24.37 -8.82 33.55
C ALA A 184 -22.98 -9.11 32.96
N ILE A 185 -21.93 -8.62 33.61
CA ILE A 185 -20.57 -8.60 33.04
C ILE A 185 -20.07 -9.98 32.58
N GLU A 186 -20.28 -11.01 33.39
CA GLU A 186 -19.90 -12.40 33.07
C GLU A 186 -20.65 -12.90 31.83
N LYS A 187 -21.96 -12.63 31.77
CA LYS A 187 -22.82 -13.05 30.64
C LYS A 187 -22.45 -12.35 29.34
N VAL A 188 -22.12 -11.06 29.41
CA VAL A 188 -21.66 -10.29 28.25
C VAL A 188 -20.30 -10.80 27.76
N SER A 189 -19.37 -11.07 28.68
CA SER A 189 -18.06 -11.64 28.36
C SER A 189 -18.20 -13.01 27.70
N ASP A 190 -19.00 -13.91 28.27
CA ASP A 190 -19.28 -15.24 27.74
C ASP A 190 -19.94 -15.16 26.35
N LEU A 191 -20.90 -14.26 26.18
CA LEU A 191 -21.57 -14.04 24.90
C LEU A 191 -20.56 -13.57 23.85
N ARG A 192 -19.70 -12.59 24.17
CA ARG A 192 -18.64 -12.14 23.26
C ARG A 192 -17.71 -13.29 22.87
N GLU A 193 -17.20 -14.06 23.85
CA GLU A 193 -16.32 -15.18 23.54
C GLU A 193 -17.00 -16.23 22.67
N SER A 194 -18.27 -16.54 22.96
CA SER A 194 -19.09 -17.46 22.17
C SER A 194 -19.24 -16.96 20.73
N LYS A 195 -19.62 -15.69 20.52
CA LYS A 195 -19.74 -15.11 19.18
C LYS A 195 -18.39 -15.13 18.45
N MET A 196 -17.29 -14.74 19.09
CA MET A 196 -15.96 -14.79 18.48
C MET A 196 -15.52 -16.21 18.07
N ARG A 197 -15.90 -17.25 18.82
CA ARG A 197 -15.57 -18.65 18.48
C ARG A 197 -16.46 -19.23 17.39
N ASN A 198 -17.73 -18.81 17.34
CA ASN A 198 -18.72 -19.44 16.46
C ASN A 198 -18.89 -18.71 15.13
N TRP A 199 -18.76 -17.38 15.12
CA TRP A 199 -18.86 -16.59 13.90
C TRP A 199 -17.75 -16.93 12.92
N GLN A 200 -18.16 -17.37 11.74
CA GLN A 200 -17.26 -17.70 10.64
C GLN A 200 -17.18 -16.53 9.69
N ILE A 201 -15.97 -16.09 9.38
CA ILE A 201 -15.75 -15.08 8.36
C ILE A 201 -14.72 -15.59 7.34
N TYR A 202 -14.79 -15.03 6.15
CA TYR A 202 -13.82 -15.19 5.10
C TYR A 202 -12.82 -14.03 5.15
N LEU A 203 -11.58 -14.37 4.83
CA LEU A 203 -10.51 -13.40 4.57
C LEU A 203 -9.91 -13.75 3.21
N ALA A 204 -9.90 -12.81 2.28
CA ALA A 204 -9.43 -13.02 0.92
C ALA A 204 -8.41 -11.96 0.51
N ARG A 205 -7.36 -12.41 -0.17
CA ARG A 205 -6.39 -11.59 -0.85
C ARG A 205 -6.61 -11.76 -2.35
N CYS A 206 -6.96 -10.68 -3.04
CA CYS A 206 -7.23 -10.70 -4.48
C CYS A 206 -6.21 -9.84 -5.20
N LYS A 207 -5.49 -10.41 -6.17
CA LYS A 207 -4.61 -9.68 -7.09
C LYS A 207 -5.25 -9.62 -8.47
N PHE A 208 -5.31 -8.43 -9.06
CA PHE A 208 -5.91 -8.15 -10.36
C PHE A 208 -4.83 -8.12 -11.43
N HIS A 209 -5.15 -8.70 -12.57
CA HIS A 209 -4.25 -8.92 -13.68
C HIS A 209 -4.97 -8.63 -15.00
N PHE A 210 -4.20 -8.38 -16.05
CA PHE A 210 -4.71 -8.18 -17.39
C PHE A 210 -3.79 -8.90 -18.39
N ASN A 211 -4.34 -9.37 -19.51
CA ASN A 211 -3.60 -10.13 -20.53
C ASN A 211 -3.20 -9.28 -21.73
N GLN A 212 -3.67 -8.04 -21.77
CA GLN A 212 -3.43 -7.07 -22.83
C GLN A 212 -1.93 -6.77 -22.90
N LYS A 213 -1.38 -6.75 -24.11
CA LYS A 213 -0.03 -6.28 -24.41
C LYS A 213 -0.13 -4.90 -25.05
N PRO A 214 -0.02 -3.79 -24.29
CA PRO A 214 -0.29 -2.47 -24.84
C PRO A 214 0.78 -2.07 -25.84
N VAL A 215 0.39 -1.87 -27.10
CA VAL A 215 1.30 -1.49 -28.20
C VAL A 215 1.08 -0.04 -28.64
N ARG A 216 -0.11 0.50 -28.42
CA ARG A 216 -0.47 1.91 -28.71
C ARG A 216 -0.82 2.68 -27.45
N ALA A 217 -0.78 4.01 -27.53
CA ALA A 217 -1.21 4.89 -26.43
C ALA A 217 -2.67 4.62 -26.00
N ARG A 218 -3.58 4.27 -26.93
CA ARG A 218 -4.99 3.92 -26.59
C ARG A 218 -5.10 2.58 -25.84
N ASP A 219 -4.13 1.67 -25.97
CA ASP A 219 -4.14 0.38 -25.24
C ASP A 219 -3.80 0.56 -23.76
N MET A 220 -3.07 1.63 -23.44
CA MET A 220 -2.72 1.99 -22.06
C MET A 220 -3.93 2.33 -21.19
N ASN A 221 -5.10 2.51 -21.80
CA ASN A 221 -6.37 2.62 -21.07
C ASN A 221 -6.65 1.38 -20.19
N VAL A 222 -5.96 0.24 -20.39
CA VAL A 222 -6.04 -0.91 -19.47
C VAL A 222 -5.63 -0.57 -18.03
N PHE A 223 -4.66 0.34 -17.83
CA PHE A 223 -4.29 0.80 -16.49
C PHE A 223 -5.40 1.65 -15.86
N GLU A 224 -6.13 2.40 -16.67
CA GLU A 224 -7.30 3.13 -16.19
C GLU A 224 -8.40 2.17 -15.73
N HIS A 225 -8.64 1.10 -16.49
CA HIS A 225 -9.58 0.05 -16.11
C HIS A 225 -9.18 -0.62 -14.78
N LEU A 226 -7.88 -0.87 -14.58
CA LEU A 226 -7.33 -1.35 -13.32
C LEU A 226 -7.62 -0.36 -12.18
N GLY A 227 -7.26 0.92 -12.36
CA GLY A 227 -7.52 1.97 -11.37
C GLY A 227 -9.02 2.13 -11.04
N ASN A 228 -9.88 2.09 -12.05
CA ASN A 228 -11.34 2.19 -11.88
C ASN A 228 -11.91 0.96 -11.14
N THR A 229 -11.40 -0.24 -11.43
CA THR A 229 -11.77 -1.48 -10.73
C THR A 229 -11.45 -1.36 -9.24
N ILE A 230 -10.23 -0.94 -8.91
CA ILE A 230 -9.79 -0.74 -7.52
C ILE A 230 -10.64 0.33 -6.81
N LEU A 231 -10.91 1.46 -7.46
CA LEU A 231 -11.75 2.52 -6.90
C LEU A 231 -13.21 2.08 -6.70
N GLN A 232 -13.75 1.25 -7.59
CA GLN A 232 -15.09 0.69 -7.44
C GLN A 232 -15.15 -0.24 -6.23
N ILE A 233 -14.18 -1.13 -6.08
CA ILE A 233 -14.07 -2.02 -4.92
C ILE A 233 -13.90 -1.22 -3.63
N GLU A 234 -13.06 -0.18 -3.63
CA GLU A 234 -12.86 0.71 -2.48
C GLU A 234 -14.17 1.37 -2.03
N ARG A 235 -15.01 1.81 -2.97
CA ARG A 235 -16.29 2.45 -2.68
C ARG A 235 -17.36 1.46 -2.21
N GLU A 236 -17.49 0.32 -2.90
CA GLU A 236 -18.53 -0.66 -2.61
C GLU A 236 -18.26 -1.46 -1.33
N PHE A 237 -16.99 -1.72 -1.02
CA PHE A 237 -16.56 -2.60 0.07
C PHE A 237 -15.70 -1.88 1.11
N TYR A 238 -15.84 -0.56 1.25
CA TYR A 238 -14.99 0.27 2.11
C TYR A 238 -14.78 -0.33 3.51
N ASP A 239 -15.85 -0.74 4.20
CA ASP A 239 -15.79 -1.27 5.56
C ASP A 239 -15.23 -2.70 5.64
N ASN A 240 -15.10 -3.40 4.52
CA ASN A 240 -14.57 -4.75 4.44
C ASN A 240 -13.06 -4.78 4.10
N LEU A 241 -12.47 -3.65 3.70
CA LEU A 241 -11.09 -3.57 3.24
C LEU A 241 -10.11 -3.33 4.38
N LEU A 242 -9.02 -4.11 4.38
CA LEU A 242 -7.91 -4.03 5.34
C LEU A 242 -6.61 -3.54 4.69
N PHE A 243 -6.45 -3.78 3.39
CA PHE A 243 -5.30 -3.35 2.59
C PHE A 243 -5.73 -3.17 1.14
N LEU A 244 -5.13 -2.18 0.47
CA LEU A 244 -5.46 -1.77 -0.89
C LEU A 244 -4.22 -1.15 -1.55
N ASN A 245 -3.81 -1.65 -2.70
CA ASN A 245 -2.86 -0.99 -3.58
C ASN A 245 -3.41 -0.91 -5.03
N SER A 246 -2.57 -0.59 -6.02
CA SER A 246 -3.01 -0.40 -7.41
C SER A 246 -3.52 -1.66 -8.12
N ASN A 247 -3.24 -2.86 -7.60
CA ASN A 247 -3.65 -4.12 -8.22
C ASN A 247 -3.96 -5.25 -7.22
N GLU A 248 -4.10 -4.95 -5.94
CA GLU A 248 -4.26 -5.94 -4.88
C GLU A 248 -5.13 -5.41 -3.75
N VAL A 249 -5.99 -6.28 -3.23
CA VAL A 249 -6.84 -6.00 -2.07
C VAL A 249 -6.80 -7.13 -1.05
N LEU A 250 -6.85 -6.76 0.22
CA LEU A 250 -7.16 -7.67 1.33
C LEU A 250 -8.52 -7.29 1.92
N ILE A 251 -9.44 -8.24 1.90
CA ILE A 251 -10.84 -8.02 2.26
C ILE A 251 -11.35 -9.12 3.18
N PHE A 252 -12.17 -8.77 4.17
CA PHE A 252 -12.92 -9.72 5.00
C PHE A 252 -14.43 -9.62 4.74
N PHE A 253 -15.12 -10.75 4.81
CA PHE A 253 -16.56 -10.81 4.54
C PHE A 253 -17.21 -12.03 5.18
N ASP A 254 -18.52 -12.07 5.28
CA ASP A 254 -19.27 -13.17 5.89
C ASP A 254 -20.01 -14.06 4.87
N ASP A 255 -20.10 -13.62 3.62
CA ASP A 255 -20.73 -14.34 2.51
C ASP A 255 -19.78 -14.46 1.30
N LYS A 256 -19.56 -15.70 0.82
CA LYS A 256 -18.69 -15.98 -0.33
C LYS A 256 -19.14 -15.25 -1.60
N SER A 257 -20.42 -14.90 -1.73
CA SER A 257 -20.94 -14.14 -2.89
C SER A 257 -20.22 -12.79 -3.08
N ILE A 258 -19.59 -12.23 -2.05
CA ILE A 258 -18.78 -11.02 -2.16
C ILE A 258 -17.55 -11.23 -3.06
N LEU A 259 -16.92 -12.40 -3.01
CA LEU A 259 -15.80 -12.72 -3.90
C LEU A 259 -16.27 -12.81 -5.36
N GLU A 260 -17.45 -13.39 -5.61
CA GLU A 260 -18.08 -13.47 -6.94
C GLU A 260 -18.45 -12.07 -7.48
N LYS A 261 -18.85 -11.14 -6.60
CA LYS A 261 -19.06 -9.74 -6.98
C LYS A 261 -17.76 -9.05 -7.38
N ILE A 262 -16.69 -9.22 -6.61
CA ILE A 262 -15.36 -8.68 -6.94
C ILE A 262 -14.86 -9.24 -8.28
N GLU A 263 -15.03 -10.53 -8.50
CA GLU A 263 -14.72 -11.18 -9.78
C GLU A 263 -15.54 -10.58 -10.93
N THR A 264 -16.84 -10.34 -10.72
CA THR A 264 -17.71 -9.70 -11.71
C THR A 264 -17.23 -8.29 -12.07
N ILE A 265 -16.86 -7.48 -11.07
CA ILE A 265 -16.31 -6.14 -11.28
C ILE A 265 -15.02 -6.20 -12.11
N ALA A 266 -14.10 -7.13 -11.78
CA ALA A 266 -12.87 -7.33 -12.55
C ALA A 266 -13.16 -7.71 -14.01
N LYS A 267 -14.06 -8.69 -14.22
CA LYS A 267 -14.46 -9.17 -15.55
C LYS A 267 -15.08 -8.09 -16.42
N GLN A 268 -15.97 -7.27 -15.85
CA GLN A 268 -16.59 -6.14 -16.55
C GLN A 268 -15.55 -5.11 -17.05
N ASN A 269 -14.42 -5.01 -16.36
CA ASN A 269 -13.32 -4.13 -16.75
C ASN A 269 -12.26 -4.81 -17.63
N GLY A 270 -12.46 -6.07 -18.04
CA GLY A 270 -11.52 -6.82 -18.89
C GLY A 270 -10.29 -7.34 -18.15
N LEU A 271 -10.40 -7.48 -16.82
CA LEU A 271 -9.37 -7.99 -15.93
C LEU A 271 -9.72 -9.42 -15.48
N TRP A 272 -8.71 -10.15 -15.00
CA TRP A 272 -8.89 -11.39 -14.26
C TRP A 272 -8.23 -11.25 -12.89
N LEU A 273 -8.56 -12.13 -11.95
CA LEU A 273 -7.96 -12.06 -10.61
C LEU A 273 -7.51 -13.42 -10.09
N SER A 274 -6.44 -13.41 -9.30
CA SER A 274 -6.05 -14.53 -8.46
C SER A 274 -6.49 -14.24 -7.04
N ALA A 275 -7.31 -15.11 -6.46
CA ALA A 275 -7.79 -15.02 -5.09
C ALA A 275 -7.20 -16.14 -4.23
N THR A 276 -6.62 -15.79 -3.10
CA THR A 276 -6.34 -16.73 -2.01
C THR A 276 -7.23 -16.38 -0.83
N TRP A 277 -7.94 -17.37 -0.30
CA TRP A 277 -8.90 -17.10 0.77
C TRP A 277 -8.96 -18.22 1.79
N VAL A 278 -9.45 -17.87 2.98
CA VAL A 278 -9.68 -18.81 4.08
C VAL A 278 -10.99 -18.47 4.78
N ARG A 279 -11.68 -19.48 5.30
CA ARG A 279 -12.85 -19.33 6.18
C ARG A 279 -12.49 -19.86 7.56
N LYS A 280 -12.58 -19.00 8.58
CA LYS A 280 -12.20 -19.33 9.96
C LYS A 280 -13.13 -18.67 10.98
N PRO A 281 -13.17 -19.19 12.22
CA PRO A 281 -13.70 -18.47 13.36
C PRO A 281 -13.09 -17.07 13.50
N LEU A 282 -13.90 -16.09 13.88
CA LEU A 282 -13.47 -14.71 14.09
C LEU A 282 -12.28 -14.63 15.08
N ILE A 283 -12.28 -15.46 16.12
CA ILE A 283 -11.20 -15.52 17.13
C ILE A 283 -9.83 -15.93 16.57
N GLU A 284 -9.79 -16.57 15.40
CA GLU A 284 -8.55 -16.99 14.73
C GLU A 284 -8.02 -15.94 13.76
N ILE A 285 -8.81 -14.91 13.42
CA ILE A 285 -8.45 -13.87 12.45
C ILE A 285 -7.82 -12.70 13.20
N LYS A 286 -6.60 -12.96 13.67
CA LYS A 286 -5.81 -12.01 14.48
C LYS A 286 -4.53 -11.55 13.80
N SER A 287 -4.02 -12.34 12.86
CA SER A 287 -2.79 -12.06 12.14
C SER A 287 -3.07 -11.73 10.68
N SER A 288 -2.29 -10.81 10.14
CA SER A 288 -2.29 -10.44 8.72
C SER A 288 -1.25 -11.21 7.91
N GLU A 289 -0.57 -12.19 8.50
CA GLU A 289 0.47 -12.99 7.84
C GLU A 289 -0.09 -13.81 6.67
N PRO A 290 0.50 -13.70 5.46
CA PRO A 290 0.05 -14.42 4.27
C PRO A 290 -0.02 -15.93 4.46
N SER A 291 0.93 -16.52 5.19
CA SER A 291 0.95 -17.96 5.51
C SER A 291 -0.24 -18.41 6.36
N LYS A 292 -0.83 -17.51 7.17
CA LYS A 292 -2.01 -17.77 8.00
C LYS A 292 -3.33 -17.48 7.25
N ILE A 293 -3.28 -16.63 6.23
CA ILE A 293 -4.36 -16.35 5.26
C ILE A 293 -4.45 -17.43 4.18
N ALA A 294 -3.32 -18.03 3.80
CA ALA A 294 -3.21 -19.10 2.81
C ALA A 294 -3.80 -20.41 3.35
N GLY A 295 -5.12 -20.45 3.50
CA GLY A 295 -5.86 -21.67 3.76
C GLY A 295 -5.99 -22.51 2.50
N ASN A 296 -4.87 -22.99 1.93
CA ASN A 296 -4.78 -24.01 0.87
C ASN A 296 -5.67 -23.85 -0.40
N ARG A 297 -6.40 -22.74 -0.57
CA ARG A 297 -7.33 -22.50 -1.69
C ARG A 297 -6.90 -21.27 -2.46
N SER A 298 -6.26 -21.50 -3.59
CA SER A 298 -6.00 -20.50 -4.62
C SER A 298 -6.97 -20.72 -5.77
N GLU A 299 -7.71 -19.68 -6.14
CA GLU A 299 -8.59 -19.69 -7.29
C GLU A 299 -8.06 -18.66 -8.30
N HIS A 300 -7.84 -19.10 -9.54
CA HIS A 300 -7.61 -18.19 -10.67
C HIS A 300 -8.94 -17.98 -11.38
N LEU A 301 -9.52 -16.82 -11.17
CA LEU A 301 -10.83 -16.47 -11.66
C LEU A 301 -10.69 -15.76 -13.01
N TYR A 302 -10.62 -16.57 -14.06
CA TYR A 302 -10.61 -16.10 -15.44
C TYR A 302 -12.03 -15.78 -15.93
N GLY A 303 -12.11 -14.97 -16.98
CA GLY A 303 -13.30 -14.94 -17.84
C GLY A 303 -13.60 -16.34 -18.40
N ILE A 304 -14.76 -16.51 -19.03
CA ILE A 304 -15.11 -17.77 -19.71
C ILE A 304 -14.04 -18.04 -20.78
N LEU A 305 -13.16 -19.00 -20.52
CA LEU A 305 -12.24 -19.52 -21.51
C LEU A 305 -13.06 -20.40 -22.45
N GLN A 306 -13.03 -20.08 -23.74
CA GLN A 306 -13.72 -20.88 -24.72
C GLN A 306 -13.08 -22.27 -24.79
N SER A 307 -13.91 -23.31 -24.83
CA SER A 307 -13.43 -24.69 -24.98
C SER A 307 -12.78 -24.96 -26.34
N ILE A 308 -13.05 -24.10 -27.33
CA ILE A 308 -12.51 -24.18 -28.68
C ILE A 308 -11.92 -22.81 -29.03
N ILE A 309 -10.64 -22.79 -29.36
CA ILE A 309 -9.94 -21.60 -29.85
C ILE A 309 -10.12 -21.57 -31.38
N SER A 310 -10.99 -20.69 -31.88
CA SER A 310 -11.15 -20.46 -33.32
C SER A 310 -10.41 -19.19 -33.74
N PRO A 311 -9.39 -19.28 -34.61
CA PRO A 311 -8.78 -18.10 -35.22
C PRO A 311 -9.78 -17.26 -36.04
N PRO A 312 -9.50 -15.96 -36.26
CA PRO A 312 -8.36 -15.21 -35.74
C PRO A 312 -8.48 -14.92 -34.23
N LEU A 313 -7.35 -14.96 -33.52
CA LEU A 313 -7.29 -14.56 -32.12
C LEU A 313 -7.08 -13.05 -31.99
N CYS A 314 -7.52 -12.50 -30.87
CA CYS A 314 -7.22 -11.11 -30.51
C CYS A 314 -5.71 -10.88 -30.47
N GLU A 315 -5.22 -9.93 -31.25
CA GLU A 315 -3.78 -9.65 -31.38
C GLU A 315 -3.20 -8.97 -30.12
N ILE A 316 -4.04 -8.28 -29.34
CA ILE A 316 -3.60 -7.59 -28.10
C ILE A 316 -3.52 -8.54 -26.91
N CYS A 317 -4.57 -9.31 -26.63
CA CYS A 317 -4.59 -10.18 -25.45
C CYS A 317 -4.20 -11.62 -25.73
N GLN A 318 -4.32 -12.09 -26.98
CA GLN A 318 -4.03 -13.46 -27.41
C GLN A 318 -4.79 -14.56 -26.63
N MET A 319 -5.90 -14.19 -25.97
CA MET A 319 -6.64 -15.06 -25.04
C MET A 319 -8.12 -15.24 -25.41
N ALA A 320 -8.61 -14.57 -26.46
CA ALA A 320 -9.99 -14.63 -26.91
C ALA A 320 -10.05 -14.55 -28.45
N PRO A 321 -11.10 -15.09 -29.10
CA PRO A 321 -11.33 -14.84 -30.52
C PRO A 321 -11.45 -13.35 -30.82
N ALA A 322 -11.07 -12.97 -32.02
CA ALA A 322 -11.30 -11.63 -32.50
C ALA A 322 -12.71 -11.52 -33.08
N ASP A 323 -13.46 -10.54 -32.58
CA ASP A 323 -14.84 -10.23 -32.99
C ASP A 323 -14.92 -8.89 -33.74
N LYS A 324 -13.81 -8.14 -33.78
CA LYS A 324 -13.70 -6.77 -34.28
C LYS A 324 -12.43 -6.59 -35.09
N ILE A 325 -12.49 -5.70 -36.07
CA ILE A 325 -11.35 -5.32 -36.91
C ILE A 325 -11.04 -3.84 -36.67
N TRP A 326 -9.85 -3.55 -36.15
CA TRP A 326 -9.32 -2.20 -36.03
C TRP A 326 -8.57 -1.80 -37.31
N PRO A 327 -8.59 -0.52 -37.75
CA PRO A 327 -9.48 0.56 -37.33
C PRO A 327 -10.87 0.53 -37.99
N SER A 328 -11.11 -0.41 -38.91
CA SER A 328 -12.31 -0.45 -39.76
C SER A 328 -13.63 -0.37 -38.98
N ASP A 329 -13.80 -1.15 -37.92
CA ASP A 329 -15.03 -1.14 -37.11
C ASP A 329 -15.16 0.08 -36.20
N TYR A 330 -14.05 0.77 -35.92
CA TYR A 330 -14.04 2.03 -35.20
C TYR A 330 -14.50 3.18 -36.11
N LEU A 331 -13.95 3.27 -37.32
CA LEU A 331 -14.28 4.32 -38.28
C LEU A 331 -15.74 4.25 -38.76
N LYS A 332 -16.38 3.08 -38.72
CA LYS A 332 -17.84 2.93 -38.93
C LYS A 332 -18.68 3.65 -37.87
N GLN A 333 -18.14 3.84 -36.65
CA GLN A 333 -18.83 4.48 -35.52
C GLN A 333 -18.51 5.98 -35.42
N PHE A 334 -17.32 6.38 -35.88
CA PHE A 334 -16.79 7.73 -35.78
C PHE A 334 -16.24 8.15 -37.13
N GLU A 335 -17.14 8.50 -38.06
CA GLU A 335 -16.78 8.94 -39.41
C GLU A 335 -15.68 10.02 -39.33
N GLU A 336 -14.59 9.78 -40.06
CA GLU A 336 -13.46 10.72 -40.25
C GLU A 336 -12.56 11.03 -39.04
N ASP A 337 -12.21 10.05 -38.20
CA ASP A 337 -11.02 10.17 -37.32
C ASP A 337 -9.72 10.03 -38.15
N THR A 338 -9.22 11.15 -38.65
CA THR A 338 -8.00 11.22 -39.48
C THR A 338 -6.76 10.72 -38.76
N GLU A 339 -6.75 10.65 -37.42
CA GLU A 339 -5.59 10.13 -36.67
C GLU A 339 -5.49 8.60 -36.75
N VAL A 340 -6.60 7.92 -37.00
CA VAL A 340 -6.73 6.46 -36.91
C VAL A 340 -6.83 5.80 -38.29
N ILE A 341 -7.09 6.60 -39.33
CA ILE A 341 -7.37 6.11 -40.68
C ILE A 341 -6.19 5.36 -41.32
N ASP A 342 -4.96 5.74 -40.96
CA ASP A 342 -3.71 5.17 -41.48
C ASP A 342 -3.12 4.07 -40.56
N GLU A 343 -3.83 3.69 -39.48
CA GLU A 343 -3.35 2.63 -38.59
C GLU A 343 -3.47 1.24 -39.23
N GLY A 344 -2.50 0.37 -38.92
CA GLY A 344 -2.50 -1.03 -39.37
C GLY A 344 -3.74 -1.81 -38.92
N THR A 345 -4.16 -2.76 -39.77
CA THR A 345 -5.33 -3.61 -39.50
C THR A 345 -5.02 -4.67 -38.45
N GLU A 346 -5.85 -4.77 -37.42
CA GLU A 346 -5.67 -5.74 -36.33
C GLU A 346 -6.99 -6.39 -35.92
N ASN A 347 -6.95 -7.69 -35.63
CA ASN A 347 -8.08 -8.47 -35.16
C ASN A 347 -8.17 -8.39 -33.64
N LEU A 348 -9.23 -7.81 -33.09
CA LEU A 348 -9.41 -7.57 -31.66
C LEU A 348 -10.64 -8.29 -31.11
N CYS A 349 -10.57 -8.79 -29.88
CA CYS A 349 -11.76 -9.21 -29.15
C CYS A 349 -12.57 -7.99 -28.69
N ASN A 350 -13.86 -8.20 -28.36
CA ASN A 350 -14.74 -7.12 -27.88
C ASN A 350 -14.15 -6.31 -26.71
N ASN A 351 -13.52 -6.96 -25.74
CA ASN A 351 -12.93 -6.27 -24.58
C ASN A 351 -11.75 -5.37 -24.98
N CYS A 352 -10.79 -5.90 -25.75
CA CYS A 352 -9.62 -5.14 -26.19
C CYS A 352 -10.03 -3.99 -27.12
N PHE A 353 -10.99 -4.23 -28.02
CA PHE A 353 -11.58 -3.18 -28.85
C PHE A 353 -12.25 -2.11 -28.00
N SER A 354 -13.03 -2.48 -26.97
CA SER A 354 -13.69 -1.50 -26.09
C SER A 354 -12.73 -0.59 -25.31
N ILE A 355 -11.57 -1.13 -24.91
CA ILE A 355 -10.49 -0.38 -24.25
C ILE A 355 -9.88 0.62 -25.24
N ARG A 356 -9.55 0.15 -26.46
CA ARG A 356 -8.93 0.98 -27.50
C ARG A 356 -9.87 2.02 -28.12
N ASN A 357 -11.17 1.72 -28.18
CA ASN A 357 -12.21 2.63 -28.69
C ASN A 357 -12.28 3.94 -27.89
N ARG A 358 -11.80 3.94 -26.63
CA ARG A 358 -11.74 5.14 -25.81
C ARG A 358 -10.56 6.03 -26.22
N PRO A 359 -10.72 7.36 -26.23
CA PRO A 359 -9.60 8.27 -26.40
C PRO A 359 -8.50 8.00 -25.38
N SER A 360 -7.23 8.10 -25.79
CA SER A 360 -6.10 7.98 -24.86
C SER A 360 -6.19 9.07 -23.78
N LYS A 361 -6.12 8.67 -22.52
CA LYS A 361 -5.94 9.62 -21.40
C LYS A 361 -4.50 10.05 -21.20
N LEU A 362 -3.54 9.35 -21.84
CA LEU A 362 -2.12 9.69 -21.83
C LEU A 362 -1.82 10.75 -22.89
N LYS A 363 -2.41 11.93 -22.72
CA LYS A 363 -2.36 13.04 -23.68
C LYS A 363 -0.96 13.60 -23.83
N LYS A 364 -0.16 13.62 -22.75
CA LYS A 364 1.21 14.16 -22.79
C LYS A 364 2.13 13.18 -23.50
N LEU A 365 2.07 11.90 -23.14
CA LEU A 365 2.80 10.85 -23.82
C LEU A 365 2.49 10.80 -25.31
N LYS A 366 1.21 10.91 -25.70
CA LYS A 366 0.81 10.99 -27.12
C LYS A 366 1.56 12.14 -27.82
N LYS A 367 1.53 13.35 -27.26
CA LYS A 367 2.28 14.51 -27.79
C LYS A 367 3.79 14.27 -27.84
N TRP A 368 4.34 13.56 -26.85
CA TRP A 368 5.78 13.24 -26.81
C TRP A 368 6.16 12.24 -27.90
N THR A 369 5.29 11.26 -28.18
CA THR A 369 5.52 10.26 -29.25
C THR A 369 5.44 10.85 -30.66
N GLU A 370 4.70 11.94 -30.85
CA GLU A 370 4.61 12.67 -32.13
C GLU A 370 5.88 13.50 -32.42
N ALA A 371 6.59 13.93 -31.36
CA ALA A 371 7.83 14.68 -31.49
C ALA A 371 9.04 13.78 -31.80
N GLU A 372 10.04 14.33 -32.47
CA GLU A 372 11.30 13.61 -32.73
C GLU A 372 12.22 13.61 -31.52
N ASN A 373 12.91 12.48 -31.31
CA ASN A 373 13.97 12.32 -30.31
C ASN A 373 13.61 12.70 -28.86
N VAL A 374 12.36 12.48 -28.46
CA VAL A 374 11.94 12.66 -27.06
C VAL A 374 12.27 11.41 -26.24
N SER A 375 13.04 11.60 -25.18
CA SER A 375 13.31 10.59 -24.16
C SER A 375 12.29 10.67 -23.02
N VAL A 376 11.87 9.51 -22.52
CA VAL A 376 10.94 9.39 -21.40
C VAL A 376 11.47 8.42 -20.35
N VAL A 377 11.02 8.65 -19.11
CA VAL A 377 11.27 7.77 -17.98
C VAL A 377 9.95 7.27 -17.44
N TRP A 378 9.79 5.96 -17.40
CA TRP A 378 8.71 5.27 -16.69
C TRP A 378 9.13 4.99 -15.27
N ILE A 379 8.26 5.28 -14.31
CA ILE A 379 8.46 4.97 -12.89
C ILE A 379 7.28 4.13 -12.44
N LYS A 380 7.54 2.94 -11.89
CA LYS A 380 6.54 2.12 -11.21
C LYS A 380 7.01 1.83 -9.79
N LEU A 381 6.15 2.12 -8.82
CA LEU A 381 6.30 1.67 -7.45
C LEU A 381 5.35 0.49 -7.22
N ASN A 382 5.81 -0.52 -6.50
CA ASN A 382 4.99 -1.65 -6.08
C ASN A 382 5.22 -1.90 -4.58
N LEU A 383 4.19 -2.35 -3.89
CA LEU A 383 4.26 -2.75 -2.49
C LEU A 383 4.06 -4.25 -2.40
N ASN A 384 5.15 -4.98 -2.15
CA ASN A 384 5.11 -6.41 -1.97
C ASN A 384 4.58 -6.75 -0.57
N TYR A 385 3.31 -7.14 -0.48
CA TYR A 385 2.64 -7.47 0.79
C TYR A 385 3.34 -8.61 1.57
N ASP A 386 3.90 -9.61 0.86
CA ASP A 386 4.58 -10.73 1.51
C ASP A 386 5.89 -10.28 2.16
N LEU A 387 6.65 -9.43 1.48
CA LEU A 387 7.84 -8.80 2.06
C LEU A 387 7.46 -7.80 3.16
N LEU A 388 6.36 -7.06 3.01
CA LEU A 388 5.88 -6.11 4.01
C LEU A 388 5.65 -6.79 5.35
N THR A 389 4.89 -7.88 5.37
CA THR A 389 4.61 -8.61 6.61
C THR A 389 5.88 -9.17 7.25
N LYS A 390 6.83 -9.71 6.46
CA LYS A 390 8.12 -10.19 6.96
C LYS A 390 8.99 -9.07 7.55
N VAL A 391 9.08 -7.93 6.86
CA VAL A 391 9.88 -6.78 7.29
C VAL A 391 9.30 -6.17 8.55
N LEU A 392 7.98 -5.94 8.60
CA LEU A 392 7.31 -5.41 9.79
C LEU A 392 7.44 -6.36 10.98
N TYR A 393 7.35 -7.67 10.75
CA TYR A 393 7.59 -8.67 11.80
C TYR A 393 8.99 -8.54 12.38
N LYS A 394 10.03 -8.45 11.53
CA LYS A 394 11.42 -8.29 11.96
C LYS A 394 11.61 -6.99 12.76
N LEU A 395 11.17 -5.87 12.21
CA LEU A 395 11.27 -4.57 12.89
C LEU A 395 10.53 -4.57 14.23
N TYR A 396 9.38 -5.24 14.29
CA TYR A 396 8.63 -5.35 15.53
C TYR A 396 9.35 -6.20 16.57
N LEU A 397 9.88 -7.35 16.17
CA LEU A 397 10.65 -8.23 17.05
C LEU A 397 11.89 -7.52 17.60
N ASP A 398 12.60 -6.77 16.76
CA ASP A 398 13.77 -5.98 17.17
C ASP A 398 13.37 -4.91 18.20
N TYR A 399 12.23 -4.24 17.99
CA TYR A 399 11.70 -3.28 18.95
C TYR A 399 11.33 -3.94 20.28
N LEU A 400 10.59 -5.06 20.25
CA LEU A 400 10.21 -5.81 21.45
C LEU A 400 11.44 -6.28 22.24
N LYS A 401 12.48 -6.81 21.58
CA LYS A 401 13.73 -7.22 22.24
C LYS A 401 14.46 -6.05 22.89
N LYS A 402 14.45 -4.87 22.24
CA LYS A 402 15.02 -3.65 22.82
C LYS A 402 14.27 -3.21 24.07
N SER A 403 12.94 -3.35 24.10
CA SER A 403 12.11 -3.03 25.26
C SER A 403 12.17 -4.09 26.36
N ASN A 404 12.30 -5.37 25.99
CA ASN A 404 12.37 -6.50 26.92
C ASN A 404 13.21 -7.66 26.33
N PRO A 405 14.44 -7.90 26.82
CA PRO A 405 15.32 -8.94 26.28
C PRO A 405 14.79 -10.38 26.40
N LYS A 406 13.74 -10.64 27.18
CA LYS A 406 13.13 -11.98 27.36
C LYS A 406 12.13 -12.34 26.26
N VAL A 407 11.89 -11.44 25.31
CA VAL A 407 10.97 -11.65 24.18
C VAL A 407 11.48 -12.78 23.28
N ARG A 408 10.59 -13.70 22.94
CA ARG A 408 10.81 -14.79 21.99
C ARG A 408 10.22 -14.43 20.63
N ILE A 409 10.63 -15.18 19.61
CA ILE A 409 10.17 -15.01 18.22
C ILE A 409 8.64 -15.09 18.13
N GLU A 410 8.02 -16.01 18.87
CA GLU A 410 6.55 -16.21 18.91
C GLU A 410 5.77 -14.99 19.45
N ASP A 411 6.43 -14.07 20.14
CA ASP A 411 5.77 -12.95 20.82
C ASP A 411 5.52 -11.77 19.87
N ALA A 412 6.17 -11.69 18.72
CA ALA A 412 5.85 -10.68 17.70
C ALA A 412 4.70 -11.18 16.81
N GLU A 413 3.68 -10.35 16.60
CA GLU A 413 2.57 -10.63 15.67
C GLU A 413 2.27 -9.39 14.84
N VAL A 414 2.27 -9.53 13.51
CA VAL A 414 1.83 -8.47 12.60
C VAL A 414 0.32 -8.59 12.43
N ARG A 415 -0.39 -7.54 12.87
CA ARG A 415 -1.86 -7.44 12.81
C ARG A 415 -2.31 -6.43 11.76
N PHE A 416 -3.61 -6.48 11.44
CA PHE A 416 -4.21 -5.58 10.43
C PHE A 416 -4.06 -4.10 10.79
N SER A 417 -4.09 -3.75 12.07
CA SER A 417 -3.83 -2.39 12.56
C SER A 417 -2.44 -1.87 12.16
N LEU A 418 -1.41 -2.71 12.28
CA LEU A 418 -0.06 -2.33 11.87
C LEU A 418 0.07 -2.19 10.34
N ILE A 419 -0.56 -3.08 9.59
CA ILE A 419 -0.62 -3.01 8.12
C ILE A 419 -1.37 -1.75 7.66
N TYR A 420 -2.50 -1.45 8.29
CA TYR A 420 -3.31 -0.29 7.96
C TYR A 420 -2.57 1.01 8.30
N GLU A 421 -1.90 1.08 9.46
CA GLU A 421 -1.04 2.21 9.84
C GLU A 421 0.06 2.44 8.78
N PHE A 422 0.74 1.37 8.34
CA PHE A 422 1.73 1.46 7.27
C PHE A 422 1.13 1.95 5.94
N GLN A 423 -0.04 1.42 5.57
CA GLN A 423 -0.71 1.79 4.31
C GLN A 423 -1.02 3.29 4.25
N GLN A 424 -1.40 3.92 5.37
CA GLN A 424 -1.65 5.36 5.40
C GLN A 424 -0.36 6.14 5.06
N ASP A 425 0.75 5.79 5.69
CA ASP A 425 2.05 6.43 5.42
C ASP A 425 2.55 6.16 4.00
N TYR A 426 2.28 4.96 3.46
CA TYR A 426 2.63 4.62 2.08
C TYR A 426 1.82 5.43 1.06
N ASN A 427 0.52 5.62 1.30
CA ASN A 427 -0.31 6.46 0.45
C ASN A 427 0.16 7.92 0.48
N GLU A 428 0.50 8.45 1.67
CA GLU A 428 1.04 9.81 1.80
C GLU A 428 2.40 9.94 1.10
N PHE A 429 3.27 8.94 1.22
CA PHE A 429 4.54 8.87 0.49
C PHE A 429 4.34 8.93 -1.03
N LEU A 430 3.38 8.19 -1.59
CA LEU A 430 3.10 8.22 -3.03
C LEU A 430 2.63 9.59 -3.51
N GLU A 431 1.75 10.25 -2.74
CA GLU A 431 1.27 11.60 -3.04
C GLU A 431 2.41 12.63 -2.96
N GLU A 432 3.26 12.55 -1.93
CA GLU A 432 4.42 13.40 -1.74
C GLU A 432 5.51 13.20 -2.80
N LEU A 433 5.70 11.96 -3.25
CA LEU A 433 6.59 11.64 -4.37
C LEU A 433 6.04 12.23 -5.67
N ARG A 434 4.75 12.03 -5.95
CA ARG A 434 4.08 12.60 -7.13
C ARG A 434 4.24 14.12 -7.17
N ASN A 435 3.95 14.80 -6.07
CA ASN A 435 4.07 16.24 -5.98
C ASN A 435 5.51 16.69 -6.21
N GLY A 436 6.49 16.00 -5.62
CA GLY A 436 7.91 16.27 -5.85
C GLY A 436 8.36 16.07 -7.31
N LEU A 437 7.77 15.09 -8.03
CA LEU A 437 8.04 14.92 -9.46
C LEU A 437 7.51 16.12 -10.26
N PHE A 438 6.28 16.57 -9.97
CA PHE A 438 5.71 17.77 -10.60
C PHE A 438 6.52 19.03 -10.31
N GLU A 439 7.00 19.20 -9.09
CA GLU A 439 7.87 20.32 -8.70
C GLU A 439 9.22 20.28 -9.41
N SER A 440 9.81 19.10 -9.58
CA SER A 440 11.16 18.94 -10.13
C SER A 440 11.22 19.01 -11.66
N PHE A 441 10.17 18.56 -12.35
CA PHE A 441 10.15 18.42 -13.80
C PHE A 441 9.12 19.34 -14.49
N GLY A 442 8.18 19.90 -13.73
CA GLY A 442 7.09 20.74 -14.24
C GLY A 442 5.87 19.94 -14.70
N HIS A 443 4.71 20.60 -14.70
CA HIS A 443 3.43 19.99 -15.05
C HIS A 443 3.38 19.42 -16.47
N ASP A 444 4.05 20.03 -17.45
CA ASP A 444 4.01 19.56 -18.84
C ASP A 444 4.89 18.34 -19.10
N CYS A 445 5.79 18.02 -18.17
CA CYS A 445 6.75 16.92 -18.31
C CYS A 445 6.35 15.66 -17.53
N VAL A 446 5.32 15.72 -16.67
CA VAL A 446 4.92 14.58 -15.83
C VAL A 446 3.50 14.14 -16.16
N GLU A 447 3.33 12.87 -16.48
CA GLU A 447 2.02 12.23 -16.68
C GLU A 447 1.81 11.11 -15.66
N THR A 448 0.67 11.15 -14.96
CA THR A 448 0.29 10.14 -13.97
C THR A 448 -0.60 9.09 -14.64
N ILE A 449 -0.21 7.82 -14.55
CA ILE A 449 -0.95 6.69 -15.10
C ILE A 449 -1.78 6.03 -13.99
N LEU A 450 -1.15 5.78 -12.84
CA LEU A 450 -1.76 5.28 -11.60
C LEU A 450 -1.18 6.06 -10.41
N LYS A 451 -1.74 5.87 -9.20
CA LYS A 451 -1.19 6.48 -7.97
C LYS A 451 0.28 6.13 -7.72
N ASP A 452 0.75 5.02 -8.27
CA ASP A 452 2.10 4.48 -8.11
C ASP A 452 2.83 4.29 -9.46
N MET A 453 2.34 4.93 -10.53
CA MET A 453 2.93 4.80 -11.87
C MET A 453 2.93 6.12 -12.64
N PHE A 454 4.10 6.51 -13.13
CA PHE A 454 4.35 7.80 -13.76
C PHE A 454 5.15 7.65 -15.07
N CYS A 455 4.93 8.56 -16.02
CA CYS A 455 5.77 8.73 -17.20
C CYS A 455 6.25 10.18 -17.26
N LEU A 456 7.55 10.38 -17.41
CA LEU A 456 8.18 11.69 -17.40
C LEU A 456 8.92 11.94 -18.71
N LYS A 457 8.74 13.11 -19.30
CA LYS A 457 9.64 13.61 -20.34
C LYS A 457 10.94 14.10 -19.68
N ILE A 458 12.08 13.65 -20.20
CA ILE A 458 13.41 14.05 -19.74
C ILE A 458 14.21 14.68 -20.86
N GLU A 459 15.17 15.54 -20.51
CA GLU A 459 16.07 16.15 -21.50
C GLU A 459 17.32 15.30 -21.68
N LYS A 460 17.81 14.70 -20.60
CA LYS A 460 19.03 13.89 -20.59
C LYS A 460 18.81 12.61 -19.82
N ILE A 461 19.48 11.53 -20.21
CA ILE A 461 19.40 10.24 -19.50
C ILE A 461 19.84 10.41 -18.03
N ARG A 462 20.79 11.32 -17.78
CA ARG A 462 21.25 11.70 -16.43
C ARG A 462 20.16 12.27 -15.52
N ASP A 463 19.03 12.74 -16.06
CA ASP A 463 17.90 13.22 -15.24
C ASP A 463 17.32 12.11 -14.33
N VAL A 464 17.60 10.83 -14.63
CA VAL A 464 17.25 9.71 -13.73
C VAL A 464 17.80 9.93 -12.31
N PHE A 465 18.98 10.55 -12.17
CA PHE A 465 19.55 10.82 -10.85
C PHE A 465 18.79 11.91 -10.08
N LYS A 466 18.07 12.81 -10.75
CA LYS A 466 17.16 13.76 -10.07
C LYS A 466 15.98 12.99 -9.44
N ILE A 467 15.44 12.00 -10.15
CA ILE A 467 14.39 11.11 -9.64
C ILE A 467 14.91 10.30 -8.45
N LEU A 468 16.11 9.73 -8.55
CA LEU A 468 16.73 8.98 -7.45
C LEU A 468 17.00 9.85 -6.22
N ASN A 469 17.46 11.09 -6.38
CA ASN A 469 17.62 12.03 -5.26
C ASN A 469 16.27 12.36 -4.58
N LEU A 470 15.21 12.56 -5.37
CA LEU A 470 13.87 12.78 -4.83
C LEU A 470 13.37 11.55 -4.06
N LEU A 471 13.53 10.36 -4.64
CA LEU A 471 13.17 9.10 -4.02
C LEU A 471 13.92 8.91 -2.69
N ASP A 472 15.23 9.16 -2.68
CA ASP A 472 16.08 9.07 -1.49
C ASP A 472 15.59 9.99 -0.37
N LYS A 473 15.30 11.25 -0.70
CA LYS A 473 14.76 12.24 0.24
C LYS A 473 13.42 11.78 0.83
N LYS A 474 12.51 11.26 0.00
CA LYS A 474 11.18 10.82 0.45
C LYS A 474 11.28 9.52 1.27
N LEU A 475 12.13 8.57 0.87
CA LEU A 475 12.41 7.36 1.66
C LEU A 475 13.02 7.70 3.02
N ASN A 476 13.96 8.63 3.10
CA ASN A 476 14.55 9.08 4.37
C ASN A 476 13.49 9.72 5.29
N SER A 477 12.52 10.43 4.72
CA SER A 477 11.45 11.08 5.49
C SER A 477 10.37 10.12 5.96
N PHE A 478 10.02 9.10 5.16
CA PHE A 478 8.91 8.20 5.46
C PHE A 478 9.36 6.84 6.00
N PHE A 479 10.37 6.22 5.40
CA PHE A 479 10.77 4.84 5.66
C PHE A 479 12.30 4.68 5.87
N PRO A 480 12.94 5.46 6.76
CA PRO A 480 14.40 5.40 6.95
C PRO A 480 14.90 4.01 7.37
N GLU A 481 14.10 3.22 8.11
CA GLU A 481 14.51 1.86 8.49
C GLU A 481 14.62 0.92 7.28
N PHE A 482 13.85 1.14 6.20
CA PHE A 482 13.90 0.30 5.01
C PHE A 482 15.20 0.47 4.24
N LYS A 483 15.86 1.63 4.36
CA LYS A 483 17.21 1.84 3.80
C LYS A 483 18.32 1.12 4.58
N LYS A 484 18.01 0.53 5.74
CA LYS A 484 18.99 -0.31 6.47
C LYS A 484 18.90 -1.77 6.07
N LEU A 485 17.91 -2.13 5.24
CA LEU A 485 17.62 -3.50 4.83
C LEU A 485 18.15 -3.73 3.42
N LEU A 486 18.70 -4.93 3.20
CA LEU A 486 19.03 -5.39 1.85
C LEU A 486 17.76 -5.62 1.02
N GLU A 487 16.74 -6.21 1.64
CA GLU A 487 15.43 -6.45 1.02
C GLU A 487 14.36 -5.66 1.78
N GLY A 488 13.64 -4.81 1.05
CA GLY A 488 12.52 -4.02 1.56
C GLY A 488 11.17 -4.45 0.96
N PRO A 489 10.05 -3.88 1.42
CA PRO A 489 8.74 -4.20 0.85
C PRO A 489 8.33 -3.29 -0.32
N ILE A 490 8.97 -2.12 -0.44
CA ILE A 490 8.73 -1.18 -1.54
C ILE A 490 9.68 -1.55 -2.68
N MET A 491 9.13 -1.79 -3.86
CA MET A 491 9.85 -2.07 -5.09
C MET A 491 9.71 -0.88 -6.02
N VAL A 492 10.81 -0.40 -6.60
CA VAL A 492 10.82 0.74 -7.53
C VAL A 492 11.52 0.33 -8.81
N SER A 493 10.83 0.43 -9.93
CA SER A 493 11.38 0.24 -11.27
C SER A 493 11.35 1.56 -12.03
N ILE A 494 12.51 1.95 -12.58
CA ILE A 494 12.69 3.17 -13.37
C ILE A 494 13.22 2.77 -14.74
N ALA A 495 12.46 2.97 -15.82
CA ALA A 495 12.88 2.60 -17.17
C ALA A 495 13.02 3.82 -18.08
N CYS A 496 14.23 4.08 -18.55
CA CYS A 496 14.56 5.15 -19.48
C CYS A 496 14.54 4.63 -20.93
N CYS A 497 13.78 5.28 -21.81
CA CYS A 497 13.65 4.89 -23.21
C CYS A 497 13.27 6.07 -24.11
N ASN A 498 13.32 5.88 -25.42
CA ASN A 498 12.68 6.80 -26.36
C ASN A 498 11.15 6.72 -26.23
N SER A 499 10.45 7.84 -26.36
CA SER A 499 8.99 7.92 -26.30
C SER A 499 8.27 6.99 -27.30
N LYS A 500 8.90 6.67 -28.44
CA LYS A 500 8.37 5.76 -29.47
C LYS A 500 8.68 4.29 -29.19
N PHE A 501 9.43 3.98 -28.14
CA PHE A 501 9.77 2.59 -27.81
C PHE A 501 8.51 1.82 -27.37
N PRO A 502 8.32 0.55 -27.79
CA PRO A 502 7.13 -0.22 -27.45
C PRO A 502 6.94 -0.37 -25.93
N PHE A 503 5.82 0.12 -25.41
CA PHE A 503 5.58 0.11 -23.96
C PHE A 503 5.50 -1.31 -23.39
N PHE A 504 4.95 -2.29 -24.11
CA PHE A 504 4.84 -3.66 -23.58
C PHE A 504 6.20 -4.27 -23.18
N GLU A 505 7.27 -3.91 -23.88
CA GLU A 505 8.64 -4.34 -23.54
C GLU A 505 9.12 -3.65 -22.25
N VAL A 506 8.79 -2.37 -22.08
CA VAL A 506 9.04 -1.63 -20.84
C VAL A 506 8.27 -2.26 -19.68
N TRP A 507 6.98 -2.58 -19.90
CA TRP A 507 6.11 -3.18 -18.90
C TRP A 507 6.62 -4.55 -18.46
N ARG A 508 6.97 -5.43 -19.40
CA ARG A 508 7.56 -6.73 -19.10
C ARG A 508 8.79 -6.60 -18.20
N ALA A 509 9.69 -5.68 -18.54
CA ALA A 509 10.91 -5.47 -17.76
C ALA A 509 10.64 -4.89 -16.35
N ILE A 510 9.58 -4.09 -16.19
CA ILE A 510 9.11 -3.58 -14.90
C ILE A 510 8.49 -4.72 -14.05
N GLU A 511 7.75 -5.64 -14.67
CA GLU A 511 7.11 -6.77 -13.96
C GLU A 511 8.10 -7.84 -13.52
N GLU A 512 9.19 -8.05 -14.26
CA GLU A 512 10.25 -9.02 -13.95
C GLU A 512 11.23 -8.56 -12.84
N GLN A 513 10.87 -7.52 -12.09
CA GLN A 513 11.72 -6.92 -11.08
C GLN A 513 12.15 -7.90 -9.96
N ALA A 514 13.46 -8.08 -9.80
CA ALA A 514 14.04 -8.94 -8.78
C ALA A 514 14.51 -8.19 -7.52
N ALA A 515 15.01 -6.96 -7.68
CA ALA A 515 15.58 -6.17 -6.59
C ALA A 515 14.71 -4.97 -6.21
N ASN A 516 14.81 -4.45 -4.99
CA ASN A 516 14.00 -3.34 -4.50
C ASN A 516 14.15 -2.03 -5.30
N LEU A 517 15.33 -1.82 -5.90
CA LEU A 517 15.57 -0.73 -6.84
C LEU A 517 16.08 -1.31 -8.16
N GLN A 518 15.37 -1.02 -9.24
CA GLN A 518 15.75 -1.37 -10.58
C GLN A 518 15.75 -0.13 -11.47
N ILE A 519 16.84 0.09 -12.20
CA ILE A 519 16.97 1.18 -13.16
C ILE A 519 17.35 0.57 -14.51
N LEU A 520 16.50 0.73 -15.51
CA LEU A 520 16.70 0.19 -16.84
C LEU A 520 17.03 1.31 -17.81
N LEU A 521 18.05 1.08 -18.63
CA LEU A 521 18.23 1.80 -19.87
C LEU A 521 17.83 0.84 -21.01
N VAL A 522 16.64 1.06 -21.54
CA VAL A 522 16.00 0.11 -22.45
C VAL A 522 16.84 -0.10 -23.70
N GLY A 523 17.12 -1.36 -24.05
CA GLY A 523 18.00 -1.75 -25.14
C GLY A 523 19.50 -1.70 -24.81
N HIS A 524 19.89 -1.33 -23.58
CA HIS A 524 21.29 -1.16 -23.20
C HIS A 524 21.72 -1.91 -21.93
N GLY A 525 20.79 -2.21 -21.02
CA GLY A 525 21.05 -2.98 -19.80
C GLY A 525 20.26 -2.44 -18.59
N ARG A 526 20.48 -3.06 -17.43
CA ARG A 526 19.81 -2.69 -16.17
C ARG A 526 20.78 -2.63 -14.99
N VAL A 527 20.40 -1.86 -14.00
CA VAL A 527 21.03 -1.80 -12.68
C VAL A 527 20.01 -2.32 -11.66
N GLU A 528 20.35 -3.42 -10.99
CA GLU A 528 19.55 -4.00 -9.91
C GLU A 528 20.31 -3.84 -8.59
N THR A 529 19.68 -3.23 -7.60
CA THR A 529 20.31 -2.92 -6.31
C THR A 529 19.25 -2.69 -5.22
N SER A 530 19.68 -2.24 -4.05
CA SER A 530 18.83 -1.97 -2.90
C SER A 530 18.91 -0.52 -2.44
N PHE A 531 17.86 -0.06 -1.76
CA PHE A 531 17.79 1.30 -1.22
C PHE A 531 18.86 1.57 -0.16
N ASN A 532 19.44 0.54 0.44
CA ASN A 532 20.57 0.68 1.35
C ASN A 532 21.84 1.26 0.70
N TYR A 533 21.95 1.15 -0.62
CA TYR A 533 23.06 1.69 -1.40
C TYR A 533 22.70 2.98 -2.14
N LEU A 534 21.46 3.48 -2.02
CA LEU A 534 20.97 4.59 -2.83
C LEU A 534 21.79 5.87 -2.66
N GLU A 535 22.19 6.21 -1.43
CA GLU A 535 23.04 7.38 -1.17
C GLU A 535 24.43 7.22 -1.81
N GLN A 536 25.03 6.03 -1.72
CA GLN A 536 26.33 5.73 -2.28
C GLN A 536 26.29 5.76 -3.81
N ILE A 537 25.20 5.30 -4.43
CA ILE A 537 24.95 5.40 -5.87
C ILE A 537 24.89 6.88 -6.29
N LEU A 538 24.17 7.70 -5.53
CA LEU A 538 24.07 9.14 -5.79
C LEU A 538 25.41 9.88 -5.62
N VAL A 539 26.25 9.44 -4.68
CA VAL A 539 27.63 9.93 -4.54
C VAL A 539 28.47 9.50 -5.73
N ALA A 540 28.45 8.22 -6.10
CA ALA A 540 29.17 7.71 -7.26
C ALA A 540 28.78 8.43 -8.55
N ALA A 541 27.51 8.81 -8.72
CA ALA A 541 27.03 9.54 -9.90
C ALA A 541 27.56 11.00 -10.02
N LYS A 542 28.15 11.53 -8.94
CA LYS A 542 28.77 12.86 -8.87
C LYS A 542 30.28 12.82 -9.01
N GLU A 543 30.89 11.63 -8.96
CA GLU A 543 32.33 11.45 -9.14
C GLU A 543 32.79 11.86 -10.54
N SER A 544 34.05 12.28 -10.63
CA SER A 544 34.65 12.70 -11.89
C SER A 544 35.23 11.50 -12.62
N TYR A 545 34.53 11.04 -13.66
CA TYR A 545 35.01 10.01 -14.58
C TYR A 545 35.41 10.64 -15.91
N LYS A 546 36.43 10.06 -16.56
CA LYS A 546 36.82 10.51 -17.89
C LYS A 546 35.72 10.18 -18.90
N LYS A 547 34.99 11.19 -19.38
CA LYS A 547 33.89 11.01 -20.34
C LYS A 547 34.27 10.18 -21.57
N SER A 548 35.48 10.37 -22.11
CA SER A 548 35.95 9.60 -23.26
C SER A 548 36.09 8.10 -22.95
N ALA A 549 36.48 7.74 -21.72
CA ALA A 549 36.58 6.35 -21.29
C ALA A 549 35.18 5.72 -21.16
N LEU A 550 34.23 6.43 -20.54
CA LEU A 550 32.84 5.99 -20.44
C LEU A 550 32.21 5.79 -21.82
N TYR A 551 32.39 6.75 -22.73
CA TYR A 551 31.91 6.68 -24.11
C TYR A 551 32.52 5.48 -24.85
N LYS A 552 33.84 5.29 -24.74
CA LYS A 552 34.55 4.17 -25.36
C LYS A 552 34.03 2.82 -24.86
N LEU A 553 33.85 2.68 -23.55
CA LEU A 553 33.30 1.46 -22.94
C LEU A 553 31.85 1.20 -23.43
N ALA A 554 31.03 2.25 -23.49
CA ALA A 554 29.66 2.17 -23.99
C ALA A 554 29.61 1.76 -25.47
N GLU A 555 30.45 2.34 -26.34
CA GLU A 555 30.51 1.98 -27.76
C GLU A 555 30.99 0.54 -27.98
N ILE A 556 32.02 0.09 -27.25
CA ILE A 556 32.49 -1.30 -27.35
C ILE A 556 31.37 -2.26 -26.90
N SER A 557 30.62 -1.92 -25.85
CA SER A 557 29.52 -2.76 -25.39
C SER A 557 28.37 -2.92 -26.39
N LYS A 558 28.17 -1.94 -27.28
CA LYS A 558 27.20 -2.08 -28.39
C LYS A 558 27.63 -3.13 -29.41
N LEU A 559 28.94 -3.39 -29.53
CA LEU A 559 29.48 -4.44 -30.40
C LEU A 559 29.52 -5.80 -29.69
N SER A 560 30.02 -5.84 -28.44
CA SER A 560 30.09 -7.06 -27.63
C SER A 560 30.35 -6.71 -26.17
N GLU A 561 29.49 -7.22 -25.28
CA GLU A 561 29.68 -7.09 -23.82
C GLU A 561 30.96 -7.78 -23.34
N GLN A 562 31.31 -8.94 -23.90
CA GLN A 562 32.54 -9.66 -23.56
C GLN A 562 33.79 -8.84 -23.93
N LEU A 563 33.76 -8.14 -25.08
CA LEU A 563 34.86 -7.23 -25.44
C LEU A 563 34.91 -6.01 -24.52
N ALA A 564 33.75 -5.49 -24.10
CA ALA A 564 33.70 -4.40 -23.14
C ALA A 564 34.27 -4.83 -21.78
N GLU A 565 33.99 -6.06 -21.34
CA GLU A 565 34.55 -6.63 -20.12
C GLU A 565 36.08 -6.76 -20.21
N LEU A 566 36.60 -7.32 -21.30
CA LEU A 566 38.06 -7.37 -21.53
C LEU A 566 38.68 -5.96 -21.49
N LYS A 567 38.03 -4.98 -22.13
CA LYS A 567 38.50 -3.59 -22.12
C LYS A 567 38.43 -2.96 -20.72
N PHE A 568 37.43 -3.31 -19.94
CA PHE A 568 37.25 -2.83 -18.57
C PHE A 568 38.37 -3.31 -17.62
N HIS A 569 39.07 -4.39 -17.97
CA HIS A 569 40.24 -4.92 -17.25
C HIS A 569 41.59 -4.59 -17.90
N ASP A 570 41.59 -3.93 -19.06
CA ASP A 570 42.78 -3.59 -19.83
C ASP A 570 43.57 -2.43 -19.20
N ARG A 571 44.84 -2.69 -18.87
CA ARG A 571 45.76 -1.74 -18.22
C ARG A 571 46.58 -0.90 -19.19
N THR A 572 46.49 -1.15 -20.49
CA THR A 572 47.36 -0.52 -21.49
C THR A 572 47.09 0.98 -21.67
N GLU A 573 45.86 1.43 -21.43
CA GLU A 573 45.44 2.83 -21.52
C GLU A 573 45.24 3.44 -20.14
N LYS A 574 46.34 3.90 -19.52
CA LYS A 574 46.39 4.33 -18.11
C LYS A 574 45.24 5.25 -17.67
N GLY A 575 44.89 6.27 -18.45
CA GLY A 575 43.83 7.22 -18.09
C GLY A 575 42.39 6.69 -18.24
N ASP A 576 42.17 5.71 -19.12
CA ASP A 576 40.87 5.04 -19.24
C ASP A 576 40.74 3.97 -18.15
N PHE A 577 41.81 3.21 -17.90
CA PHE A 577 41.90 2.23 -16.82
C PHE A 577 41.66 2.84 -15.44
N GLU A 578 42.22 4.02 -15.13
CA GLU A 578 41.96 4.74 -13.87
C GLU A 578 40.46 5.04 -13.67
N SER A 579 39.74 5.39 -14.74
CA SER A 579 38.29 5.63 -14.68
C SER A 579 37.51 4.33 -14.45
N TYR A 580 37.94 3.23 -15.07
CA TYR A 580 37.31 1.91 -14.90
C TYR A 580 37.55 1.34 -13.49
N GLU A 581 38.75 1.48 -12.95
CA GLU A 581 39.05 1.09 -11.56
C GLU A 581 38.27 1.94 -10.55
N ALA A 582 38.08 3.23 -10.82
CA ALA A 582 37.21 4.08 -10.01
C ALA A 582 35.75 3.60 -10.04
N LEU A 583 35.23 3.20 -11.21
CA LEU A 583 33.89 2.60 -11.32
C LEU A 583 33.79 1.31 -10.50
N LYS A 584 34.75 0.37 -10.66
CA LYS A 584 34.77 -0.88 -9.88
C LYS A 584 34.77 -0.61 -8.38
N ARG A 585 35.68 0.25 -7.92
CA ARG A 585 35.82 0.59 -6.50
C ARG A 585 34.55 1.19 -5.93
N ASN A 586 33.84 2.01 -6.70
CA ASN A 586 32.68 2.74 -6.22
C ASN A 586 31.37 1.93 -6.33
N LEU A 587 31.26 0.99 -7.28
CA LEU A 587 29.99 0.32 -7.61
C LEU A 587 29.96 -1.18 -7.27
N LEU A 588 31.09 -1.89 -7.35
CA LEU A 588 31.14 -3.31 -7.01
C LEU A 588 30.74 -3.58 -5.54
N PRO A 589 31.16 -2.76 -4.55
CA PRO A 589 30.71 -2.92 -3.16
C PRO A 589 29.21 -2.66 -2.95
N LEU A 590 28.53 -2.06 -3.92
CA LEU A 590 27.09 -1.74 -3.89
C LEU A 590 26.23 -2.87 -4.49
N GLY A 591 26.84 -4.02 -4.76
CA GLY A 591 26.18 -5.21 -5.30
C GLY A 591 25.93 -5.16 -6.81
N MET A 592 26.53 -4.22 -7.53
CA MET A 592 26.40 -4.16 -9.00
C MET A 592 27.33 -5.16 -9.68
N ASP A 593 26.79 -5.94 -10.61
CA ASP A 593 27.56 -6.76 -11.52
C ASP A 593 28.14 -5.93 -12.69
N PHE A 594 28.82 -6.60 -13.63
CA PHE A 594 29.42 -5.91 -14.77
C PHE A 594 28.37 -5.23 -15.67
N GLU A 595 27.23 -5.88 -15.92
CA GLU A 595 26.12 -5.30 -16.69
C GLU A 595 25.60 -4.01 -16.02
N GLY A 596 25.40 -4.06 -14.71
CA GLY A 596 24.98 -2.91 -13.90
C GLY A 596 25.99 -1.77 -13.94
N ILE A 597 27.29 -2.06 -13.80
CA ILE A 597 28.35 -1.06 -13.88
C ILE A 597 28.39 -0.41 -15.27
N LEU A 598 28.30 -1.22 -16.33
CA LEU A 598 28.28 -0.73 -17.70
C LEU A 598 27.04 0.14 -17.96
N THR A 599 25.88 -0.28 -17.48
CA THR A 599 24.63 0.48 -17.60
C THR A 599 24.73 1.81 -16.85
N PHE A 600 25.25 1.79 -15.62
CA PHE A 600 25.52 2.99 -14.84
C PHE A 600 26.46 3.95 -15.59
N ALA A 601 27.54 3.43 -16.19
CA ALA A 601 28.48 4.21 -17.00
C ALA A 601 27.79 4.90 -18.19
N LYS A 602 26.80 4.26 -18.83
CA LYS A 602 25.98 4.87 -19.88
C LYS A 602 25.11 6.01 -19.32
N PHE A 603 24.54 5.88 -18.13
CA PHE A 603 23.75 6.94 -17.48
C PHE A 603 24.56 8.20 -17.14
N ILE A 604 25.82 8.04 -16.73
CA ILE A 604 26.70 9.17 -16.36
C ILE A 604 27.53 9.73 -17.53
N GLY A 605 27.63 8.97 -18.63
CA GLY A 605 28.39 9.33 -19.83
C GLY A 605 27.68 10.34 -20.73
N ASP A 606 26.34 10.33 -20.71
CA ASP A 606 25.43 11.32 -21.33
C ASP A 606 25.48 12.67 -20.58
#